data_AF-A0A964AU10-F1
#
_entry.id   AF-A0A964AU10-F1
#
_cell.length_a   1.000
_cell.length_b   1.000
_cell.length_c   1.000
_cell.angle_alpha   90.00
_cell.angle_beta   90.00
_cell.angle_gamma   90.00
#
_symmetry.space_group_name_H-M   'P 1'
#
loop_
_entity.id
_entity.type
_entity.pdbx_description
1 polymer ?
#
loop_
_entity_poly.entity_id
_entity_poly.type
_entity_poly.pdbx_seq_one_letter_code
_entity_poly.pdbx_strand_id
1 'polypeptide(L)'
;MPPSGPPPDPHHPDEATLADLELLCRAPQHSALDPVYWRLENKAIVEGVLQPIARPMAAAGVLGLARCARRGVPFLLELLQQMTSADEAPLDPPAGYHALVAAVEQEIVRGYPLYMSHLAGGDPTARLISIDLLGLCGSLAPELAERIRAALREHVLARPGPEGREVAAFWIRELSNGQDGDDRWTSI
;
A
#
# COMPACT_ATOMS: atom_id res chain seq x y z
N MET A 1 25.65 12.17 32.75
CA MET A 1 25.08 12.58 31.45
C MET A 1 24.82 11.30 30.67
N PRO A 2 23.58 11.01 30.26
CA PRO A 2 23.34 9.87 29.38
C PRO A 2 24.04 10.14 28.04
N PRO A 3 24.59 9.10 27.37
CA PRO A 3 25.20 9.28 26.06
C PRO A 3 24.13 9.74 25.08
N SER A 4 24.35 10.91 24.49
CA SER A 4 23.58 11.43 23.37
C SER A 4 23.88 10.53 22.17
N GLY A 5 23.05 9.51 21.97
CA GLY A 5 23.06 8.72 20.74
C GLY A 5 22.82 9.63 19.52
N PRO A 6 23.21 9.18 18.31
CA PRO A 6 22.85 9.89 17.09
C PRO A 6 21.34 10.10 17.04
N PRO A 7 20.85 11.23 16.50
CA PRO A 7 19.42 11.45 16.33
C PRO A 7 18.83 10.27 15.54
N PRO A 8 17.64 9.78 15.91
CA PRO A 8 16.99 8.70 15.19
C PRO A 8 16.84 9.10 13.71
N ASP A 9 17.21 8.19 12.82
CA ASP A 9 17.06 8.40 11.38
C ASP A 9 15.56 8.62 11.10
N PRO A 10 15.16 9.78 10.55
CA PRO A 10 13.76 10.05 10.22
C PRO A 10 13.19 9.09 9.16
N HIS A 11 14.04 8.24 8.56
CA HIS A 11 13.67 7.23 7.57
C HIS A 11 13.52 5.82 8.16
N HIS A 12 13.76 5.63 9.46
CA HIS A 12 13.48 4.37 10.15
C HIS A 12 12.23 4.50 11.01
N PRO A 13 11.30 3.53 10.96
CA PRO A 13 10.15 3.53 11.86
C PRO A 13 10.66 3.38 13.30
N ASP A 14 9.98 4.06 14.24
CA ASP A 14 10.32 3.92 15.65
C ASP A 14 10.12 2.46 16.12
N GLU A 15 10.77 2.13 17.23
CA GLU A 15 10.78 0.76 17.77
C GLU A 15 9.36 0.25 18.09
N ALA A 16 8.44 1.13 18.53
CA ALA A 16 7.07 0.75 18.82
C ALA A 16 6.28 0.45 17.55
N THR A 17 6.50 1.21 16.48
CA THR A 17 5.90 0.98 15.16
C THR A 17 6.40 -0.32 14.53
N LEU A 18 7.69 -0.62 14.64
CA LEU A 18 8.25 -1.91 14.22
C LEU A 18 7.66 -3.08 15.01
N ALA A 19 7.54 -2.93 16.33
CA ALA A 19 6.93 -3.94 17.18
C ALA A 19 5.45 -4.17 16.84
N ASP A 20 4.69 -3.12 16.58
CA ASP A 20 3.30 -3.21 16.14
C ASP A 20 3.18 -3.90 14.76
N LEU A 21 4.03 -3.56 13.79
CA LEU A 21 4.07 -4.24 12.48
C LEU A 21 4.43 -5.73 12.61
N GLU A 22 5.40 -6.06 13.46
CA GLU A 22 5.79 -7.43 13.73
C GLU A 22 4.65 -8.20 14.42
N LEU A 23 3.96 -7.57 15.37
CA LEU A 23 2.81 -8.15 16.04
C LEU A 23 1.66 -8.39 15.07
N LEU A 24 1.37 -7.44 14.17
CA LEU A 24 0.39 -7.61 13.09
C LEU A 24 0.75 -8.81 12.21
N CYS A 25 2.04 -8.99 11.92
CA CYS A 25 2.53 -10.09 11.09
C CYS A 25 2.52 -11.46 11.80
N ARG A 26 2.59 -11.50 13.13
CA ARG A 26 2.81 -12.73 13.91
C ARG A 26 1.67 -13.09 14.85
N ALA A 27 0.64 -12.27 14.99
CA ALA A 27 -0.39 -12.48 15.98
C ALA A 27 -1.04 -13.88 15.84
N PRO A 28 -1.09 -14.67 16.93
CA PRO A 28 -1.63 -16.02 16.88
C PRO A 28 -3.17 -16.03 16.76
N GLN A 29 -3.83 -14.95 17.16
CA GLN A 29 -5.28 -14.83 17.26
C GLN A 29 -5.78 -13.58 16.54
N HIS A 30 -6.94 -13.69 15.90
CA HIS A 30 -7.54 -12.59 15.14
C HIS A 30 -7.94 -11.40 16.02
N SER A 31 -8.41 -11.66 17.25
CA SER A 31 -8.78 -10.62 18.21
C SER A 31 -7.63 -9.69 18.61
N ALA A 32 -6.38 -10.11 18.38
CA ALA A 32 -5.20 -9.30 18.64
C ALA A 32 -4.79 -8.44 17.43
N LEU A 33 -5.34 -8.68 16.23
CA LEU A 33 -4.97 -7.96 15.02
C LEU A 33 -5.64 -6.59 14.93
N ASP A 34 -6.96 -6.50 15.17
CA ASP A 34 -7.69 -5.25 15.03
C ASP A 34 -7.08 -4.13 15.89
N PRO A 35 -6.83 -4.31 17.21
CA PRO A 35 -6.28 -3.22 18.02
C PRO A 35 -4.88 -2.78 17.57
N VAL A 36 -4.10 -3.66 16.95
CA VAL A 36 -2.76 -3.36 16.42
C VAL A 36 -2.90 -2.60 15.11
N TYR A 37 -3.76 -3.06 14.22
CA TYR A 37 -4.10 -2.40 12.97
C TYR A 37 -4.56 -0.95 13.22
N TRP A 38 -5.54 -0.76 14.10
CA TRP A 38 -6.04 0.58 14.45
C TRP A 38 -4.94 1.51 14.99
N ARG A 39 -3.97 0.98 15.75
CA ARG A 39 -2.84 1.80 16.22
C ARG A 39 -1.90 2.18 15.09
N LEU A 40 -1.62 1.26 14.16
CA LEU A 40 -0.75 1.52 13.02
C LEU A 40 -1.39 2.53 12.06
N GLU A 41 -2.67 2.34 11.74
CA GLU A 41 -3.46 3.24 10.90
C GLU A 41 -3.45 4.66 11.48
N ASN A 42 -3.85 4.84 12.75
CA ASN A 42 -3.87 6.17 13.40
C ASN A 42 -2.48 6.80 13.59
N LYS A 43 -1.39 6.04 13.40
CA LYS A 43 -0.04 6.59 13.36
C LYS A 43 0.33 7.06 11.96
N ALA A 44 -0.02 6.29 10.93
CA ALA A 44 0.33 6.58 9.54
C ALA A 44 -0.61 7.62 8.90
N ILE A 45 -1.88 7.63 9.30
CA ILE A 45 -2.96 8.40 8.68
C ILE A 45 -3.80 9.00 9.81
N VAL A 46 -3.96 10.32 9.80
CA VAL A 46 -4.82 11.02 10.76
C VAL A 46 -5.76 11.89 9.95
N GLU A 47 -7.07 11.64 10.07
CA GLU A 47 -8.11 12.39 9.34
C GLU A 47 -7.84 12.43 7.82
N GLY A 48 -7.44 11.29 7.24
CA GLY A 48 -7.13 11.19 5.81
C GLY A 48 -5.76 11.75 5.39
N VAL A 49 -4.99 12.33 6.32
CA VAL A 49 -3.69 12.95 6.05
C VAL A 49 -2.54 12.02 6.42
N LEU A 50 -1.60 11.81 5.47
CA LEU A 50 -0.38 11.06 5.73
C LEU A 50 0.52 11.74 6.75
N GLN A 51 0.95 10.95 7.72
CA GLN A 51 1.92 11.35 8.73
C GLN A 51 3.34 11.01 8.29
N PRO A 52 4.39 11.70 8.79
CA PRO A 52 5.77 11.43 8.41
C PRO A 52 6.23 9.98 8.60
N ILE A 53 5.63 9.26 9.56
CA ILE A 53 5.90 7.83 9.81
C ILE A 53 5.36 6.90 8.70
N ALA A 54 4.45 7.38 7.84
CA ALA A 54 3.83 6.57 6.79
C ALA A 54 4.86 5.97 5.82
N ARG A 55 5.88 6.74 5.41
CA ARG A 55 6.93 6.22 4.52
C ARG A 55 7.72 5.05 5.13
N PRO A 56 8.38 5.20 6.29
CA PRO A 56 9.08 4.09 6.91
C PRO A 56 8.15 2.91 7.24
N MET A 57 6.88 3.18 7.57
CA MET A 57 5.89 2.14 7.83
C MET A 57 5.51 1.39 6.54
N ALA A 58 5.34 2.08 5.41
CA ALA A 58 5.09 1.47 4.10
C ALA A 58 6.27 0.58 3.68
N ALA A 59 7.50 1.08 3.79
CA ALA A 59 8.70 0.30 3.49
C ALA A 59 8.79 -0.98 4.35
N ALA A 60 8.59 -0.84 5.67
CA ALA A 60 8.60 -1.98 6.59
C ALA A 60 7.42 -2.94 6.34
N GLY A 61 6.25 -2.42 6.00
CA GLY A 61 5.06 -3.21 5.71
C GLY A 61 5.22 -4.03 4.43
N VAL A 62 5.75 -3.44 3.36
CA VAL A 62 6.07 -4.15 2.11
C VAL A 62 7.06 -5.28 2.36
N LEU A 63 8.15 -5.02 3.11
CA LEU A 63 9.09 -6.09 3.49
C LEU A 63 8.44 -7.14 4.40
N GLY A 64 7.52 -6.71 5.26
CA GLY A 64 6.76 -7.53 6.19
C GLY A 64 5.87 -8.55 5.49
N LEU A 65 5.25 -8.21 4.34
CA LEU A 65 4.36 -9.11 3.59
C LEU A 65 4.99 -10.46 3.27
N ALA A 66 6.28 -10.49 2.91
CA ALA A 66 6.99 -11.73 2.59
C ALA A 66 7.16 -12.67 3.80
N ARG A 67 7.02 -12.15 5.03
CA ARG A 67 7.25 -12.87 6.29
C ARG A 67 6.00 -12.92 7.17
N CYS A 68 4.91 -12.30 6.71
CA CYS A 68 3.67 -12.16 7.44
C CYS A 68 2.91 -13.48 7.47
N ALA A 69 2.38 -13.85 8.63
CA ALA A 69 1.47 -14.98 8.73
C ALA A 69 0.22 -14.70 7.89
N ARG A 70 -0.36 -15.74 7.28
CA ARG A 70 -1.52 -15.62 6.37
C ARG A 70 -2.68 -14.76 6.92
N ARG A 71 -2.85 -14.71 8.24
CA ARG A 71 -3.92 -13.96 8.91
C ARG A 71 -3.66 -12.46 9.00
N GLY A 72 -2.39 -12.04 9.08
CA GLY A 72 -2.00 -10.63 9.14
C GLY A 72 -1.83 -10.00 7.76
N VAL A 73 -1.73 -10.82 6.70
CA VAL A 73 -1.55 -10.34 5.32
C VAL A 73 -2.68 -9.39 4.89
N PRO A 74 -3.98 -9.70 5.07
CA PRO A 74 -5.05 -8.77 4.70
C PRO A 74 -4.91 -7.41 5.39
N PHE A 75 -4.67 -7.37 6.70
CA PHE A 75 -4.50 -6.14 7.47
C PHE A 75 -3.30 -5.31 6.99
N LEU A 76 -2.19 -5.98 6.66
CA LEU A 76 -1.00 -5.29 6.19
C LEU A 76 -1.19 -4.74 4.78
N LEU A 77 -1.86 -5.49 3.90
CA LEU A 77 -2.23 -5.00 2.56
C LEU A 77 -3.21 -3.84 2.64
N GLU A 78 -4.20 -3.92 3.53
CA GLU A 78 -5.18 -2.84 3.75
C GLU A 78 -4.51 -1.58 4.25
N LEU A 79 -3.60 -1.69 5.24
CA LEU A 79 -2.83 -0.55 5.73
C LEU A 79 -2.00 0.11 4.60
N LEU A 80 -1.37 -0.68 3.74
CA LEU A 80 -0.63 -0.19 2.57
C LEU A 80 -1.56 0.52 1.58
N GLN A 81 -2.74 -0.02 1.32
CA GLN A 81 -3.75 0.59 0.45
C GLN A 81 -4.26 1.92 1.02
N GLN A 82 -4.59 1.97 2.32
CA GLN A 82 -5.03 3.20 2.98
C GLN A 82 -3.97 4.31 2.86
N MET A 83 -2.69 3.96 3.00
CA MET A 83 -1.59 4.94 2.84
C MET A 83 -1.45 5.47 1.41
N THR A 84 -1.86 4.71 0.38
CA THR A 84 -1.94 5.24 -1.00
C THR A 84 -3.20 6.01 -1.31
N SER A 85 -4.28 5.79 -0.56
CA SER A 85 -5.58 6.44 -0.78
C SER A 85 -5.83 7.61 0.15
N ALA A 86 -4.79 8.08 0.85
CA ALA A 86 -4.81 9.30 1.65
C ALA A 86 -4.85 10.53 0.73
N ASP A 87 -6.02 10.75 0.12
CA ASP A 87 -6.26 11.74 -0.94
C ASP A 87 -6.55 13.15 -0.40
N GLU A 88 -6.84 13.27 0.90
CA GLU A 88 -7.08 14.57 1.52
C GLU A 88 -5.74 15.26 1.77
N ALA A 89 -5.29 16.03 0.79
CA ALA A 89 -4.30 17.07 1.05
C ALA A 89 -4.90 18.01 2.12
N PRO A 90 -4.17 18.31 3.21
CA PRO A 90 -4.61 19.33 4.15
C PRO A 90 -4.88 20.64 3.40
N LEU A 91 -5.87 21.43 3.84
CA LEU A 91 -6.16 22.75 3.26
C LEU A 91 -4.91 23.66 3.20
N ASP A 92 -3.96 23.43 4.12
CA ASP A 92 -2.63 24.02 4.13
C ASP A 92 -1.60 22.91 4.38
N PRO A 93 -1.09 22.26 3.31
CA PRO A 93 -0.23 21.10 3.47
C PRO A 93 1.12 21.54 4.07
N PRO A 94 1.62 20.83 5.10
CA PRO A 94 2.92 21.16 5.67
C PRO A 94 4.02 21.03 4.62
N ALA A 95 5.09 21.81 4.76
CA ALA A 95 6.23 21.77 3.85
C ALA A 95 6.75 20.33 3.69
N GLY A 96 6.85 19.85 2.45
CA GLY A 96 7.30 18.51 2.13
C GLY A 96 6.21 17.43 2.08
N TYR A 97 4.93 17.77 2.28
CA TYR A 97 3.82 16.80 2.21
C TYR A 97 3.76 16.04 0.87
N HIS A 98 3.82 16.73 -0.27
CA HIS A 98 3.83 16.06 -1.57
C HIS A 98 5.05 15.15 -1.79
N ALA A 99 6.21 15.51 -1.22
CA ALA A 99 7.39 14.67 -1.26
C ALA A 99 7.23 13.42 -0.37
N LEU A 100 6.50 13.53 0.74
CA LEU A 100 6.12 12.39 1.58
C LEU A 100 5.17 11.45 0.81
N VAL A 101 4.12 11.99 0.19
CA VAL A 101 3.16 11.22 -0.63
C VAL A 101 3.91 10.44 -1.71
N ALA A 102 4.71 11.13 -2.52
CA ALA A 102 5.49 10.49 -3.60
C ALA A 102 6.46 9.42 -3.06
N ALA A 103 7.04 9.63 -1.87
CA ALA A 103 7.92 8.66 -1.26
C ALA A 103 7.16 7.42 -0.74
N VAL A 104 5.95 7.59 -0.21
CA VAL A 104 5.06 6.48 0.19
C VAL A 104 4.64 5.68 -1.04
N GLU A 105 4.18 6.35 -2.10
CA GLU A 105 3.81 5.74 -3.38
C GLU A 105 4.95 4.88 -3.96
N GLN A 106 6.18 5.38 -3.92
CA GLN A 106 7.36 4.63 -4.34
C GLN A 106 7.57 3.34 -3.54
N GLU A 107 7.40 3.36 -2.22
CA GLU A 107 7.50 2.14 -1.41
C GLU A 107 6.39 1.15 -1.76
N ILE A 108 5.19 1.65 -2.03
CA ILE A 108 4.05 0.81 -2.41
C ILE A 108 4.30 0.13 -3.76
N VAL A 109 4.78 0.87 -4.77
CA VAL A 109 5.16 0.33 -6.08
C VAL A 109 6.24 -0.75 -5.96
N ARG A 110 7.22 -0.60 -5.06
CA ARG A 110 8.23 -1.64 -4.80
C ARG A 110 7.62 -2.96 -4.32
N GLY A 111 6.43 -2.92 -3.70
CA GLY A 111 5.69 -4.10 -3.28
C GLY A 111 5.02 -4.88 -4.42
N TYR A 112 5.00 -4.36 -5.65
CA TYR A 112 4.37 -4.98 -6.83
C TYR A 112 4.55 -6.52 -6.93
N PRO A 113 5.78 -7.09 -6.82
CA PRO A 113 5.95 -8.54 -6.92
C PRO A 113 5.22 -9.34 -5.85
N LEU A 114 5.07 -8.77 -4.65
CA LEU A 114 4.37 -9.41 -3.53
C LEU A 114 2.86 -9.37 -3.75
N TYR A 115 2.31 -8.26 -4.24
CA TYR A 115 0.89 -8.17 -4.58
C TYR A 115 0.52 -9.16 -5.69
N MET A 116 1.39 -9.33 -6.70
CA MET A 116 1.24 -10.37 -7.73
C MET A 116 1.20 -11.78 -7.13
N SER A 117 2.08 -12.07 -6.16
CA SER A 117 2.08 -13.36 -5.45
C SER A 117 0.78 -13.59 -4.68
N HIS A 118 0.28 -12.56 -3.99
CA HIS A 118 -0.99 -12.63 -3.26
C HIS A 118 -2.20 -12.73 -4.18
N LEU A 119 -2.21 -12.07 -5.35
CA LEU A 119 -3.24 -12.27 -6.37
C LEU A 119 -3.32 -13.74 -6.83
N ALA A 120 -2.16 -14.38 -7.01
CA ALA A 120 -2.07 -15.75 -7.49
C ALA A 120 -2.44 -16.81 -6.43
N GLY A 121 -2.11 -16.59 -5.15
CA GLY A 121 -2.19 -17.63 -4.12
C GLY A 121 -2.70 -17.20 -2.73
N GLY A 122 -3.03 -15.92 -2.54
CA GLY A 122 -3.54 -15.38 -1.27
C GLY A 122 -4.91 -15.93 -0.87
N ASP A 123 -5.39 -15.60 0.33
CA ASP A 123 -6.80 -15.77 0.68
C ASP A 123 -7.69 -14.77 -0.10
N PRO A 124 -9.02 -14.95 -0.11
CA PRO A 124 -9.93 -14.09 -0.88
C PRO A 124 -9.82 -12.59 -0.57
N THR A 125 -9.66 -12.21 0.71
CA THR A 125 -9.57 -10.80 1.12
C THR A 125 -8.24 -10.21 0.67
N ALA A 126 -7.12 -10.90 0.93
CA ALA A 126 -5.81 -10.47 0.47
C ALA A 126 -5.74 -10.31 -1.05
N ARG A 127 -6.41 -11.20 -1.81
CA ARG A 127 -6.49 -11.08 -3.27
C ARG A 127 -7.22 -9.84 -3.71
N LEU A 128 -8.36 -9.53 -3.10
CA LEU A 128 -9.16 -8.35 -3.45
C LEU A 128 -8.34 -7.07 -3.27
N ILE A 129 -7.73 -6.91 -2.09
CA ILE A 129 -6.87 -5.76 -1.79
C ILE A 129 -5.64 -5.72 -2.74
N SER A 130 -5.09 -6.88 -3.11
CA SER A 130 -4.00 -6.95 -4.07
C SER A 130 -4.40 -6.47 -5.46
N ILE A 131 -5.66 -6.63 -5.88
CA ILE A 131 -6.14 -6.09 -7.17
C ILE A 131 -6.06 -4.56 -7.13
N ASP A 132 -6.51 -3.93 -6.04
CA ASP A 132 -6.45 -2.48 -5.88
C ASP A 132 -5.02 -1.96 -5.84
N LEU A 133 -4.17 -2.57 -5.01
CA LEU A 133 -2.76 -2.19 -4.94
C LEU A 133 -2.03 -2.35 -6.28
N LEU A 134 -2.35 -3.39 -7.06
CA LEU A 134 -1.82 -3.54 -8.42
C LEU A 134 -2.34 -2.45 -9.35
N GLY A 135 -3.64 -2.12 -9.28
CA GLY A 135 -4.22 -1.01 -10.02
C GLY A 135 -3.50 0.31 -9.75
N LEU A 136 -3.30 0.63 -8.48
CA LEU A 136 -2.52 1.79 -8.01
C LEU A 136 -1.08 1.73 -8.51
N CYS A 137 -0.40 0.59 -8.43
CA CYS A 137 0.95 0.43 -8.97
C CYS A 137 1.00 0.75 -10.48
N GLY A 138 0.00 0.34 -11.25
CA GLY A 138 -0.07 0.64 -12.68
C GLY A 138 -0.35 2.12 -12.99
N SER A 139 -1.07 2.81 -12.10
CA SER A 139 -1.32 4.25 -12.20
C SER A 139 -0.08 5.07 -11.84
N LEU A 140 0.64 4.66 -10.79
CA LEU A 140 1.84 5.32 -10.29
C LEU A 140 3.10 5.01 -11.10
N ALA A 141 3.18 3.83 -11.72
CA ALA A 141 4.29 3.37 -12.56
C ALA A 141 3.74 2.82 -13.90
N PRO A 142 3.50 3.70 -14.90
CA PRO A 142 2.86 3.34 -16.17
C PRO A 142 3.55 2.21 -16.95
N GLU A 143 4.86 2.02 -16.76
CA GLU A 143 5.61 0.90 -17.34
C GLU A 143 5.13 -0.49 -16.86
N LEU A 144 4.44 -0.55 -15.71
CA LEU A 144 3.83 -1.77 -15.19
C LEU A 144 2.40 -2.01 -15.68
N ALA A 145 1.75 -0.99 -16.25
CA ALA A 145 0.31 -1.01 -16.56
C ALA A 145 -0.08 -2.20 -17.44
N GLU A 146 0.65 -2.45 -18.54
CA GLU A 146 0.39 -3.60 -19.42
C GLU A 146 0.43 -4.94 -18.70
N ARG A 147 1.46 -5.12 -17.88
CA ARG A 147 1.70 -6.35 -17.15
C ARG A 147 0.61 -6.59 -16.11
N ILE A 148 0.17 -5.52 -15.44
CA ILE A 148 -0.90 -5.56 -14.47
C ILE A 148 -2.23 -5.86 -15.15
N ARG A 149 -2.56 -5.18 -16.26
CA ARG A 149 -3.77 -5.48 -17.05
C ARG A 149 -3.83 -6.94 -17.48
N ALA A 150 -2.72 -7.48 -17.97
CA ALA A 150 -2.65 -8.90 -18.37
C ALA A 150 -2.93 -9.83 -17.17
N ALA A 151 -2.30 -9.58 -16.02
CA ALA A 151 -2.49 -10.37 -14.81
C ALA A 151 -3.93 -10.30 -14.29
N LEU A 152 -4.55 -9.11 -14.28
CA LEU A 152 -5.94 -8.93 -13.85
C LEU A 152 -6.92 -9.65 -14.79
N ARG A 153 -6.70 -9.61 -16.11
CA ARG A 153 -7.53 -10.36 -17.07
C ARG A 153 -7.45 -11.86 -16.84
N GLU A 154 -6.25 -12.39 -16.65
CA GLU A 154 -6.06 -13.82 -16.33
C GLU A 154 -6.78 -14.20 -15.03
N HIS A 155 -6.66 -13.36 -13.98
CA HIS A 155 -7.33 -13.59 -12.71
C HIS A 155 -8.85 -13.65 -12.84
N VAL A 156 -9.43 -12.66 -13.52
CA VAL A 156 -10.88 -12.56 -13.79
C VAL A 156 -11.40 -13.80 -14.52
N LEU A 157 -10.65 -14.30 -15.49
CA LEU A 157 -11.00 -15.50 -16.26
C LEU A 157 -10.87 -16.78 -15.43
N ALA A 158 -9.89 -16.86 -14.54
CA ALA A 158 -9.57 -18.08 -13.81
C ALA A 158 -10.41 -18.29 -12.53
N ARG A 159 -10.83 -17.22 -11.85
CA ARG A 159 -11.41 -17.32 -10.48
C ARG A 159 -12.56 -16.34 -10.24
N PRO A 160 -13.81 -16.77 -10.44
CA PRO A 160 -14.95 -15.87 -10.43
C PRO A 160 -15.51 -15.62 -9.02
N GLY A 161 -15.11 -14.52 -8.37
CA GLY A 161 -15.94 -13.82 -7.37
C GLY A 161 -16.52 -12.53 -7.99
N PRO A 162 -17.78 -12.15 -7.73
CA PRO A 162 -18.39 -10.96 -8.35
C PRO A 162 -17.61 -9.67 -8.04
N GLU A 163 -17.28 -9.47 -6.76
CA GLU A 163 -16.56 -8.29 -6.27
C GLU A 163 -15.17 -8.14 -6.90
N GLY A 164 -14.34 -9.19 -6.87
CA GLY A 164 -13.01 -9.15 -7.50
C GLY A 164 -13.05 -8.91 -9.02
N ARG A 165 -14.12 -9.34 -9.71
CA ARG A 165 -14.29 -9.03 -11.14
C ARG A 165 -14.61 -7.57 -11.39
N GLU A 166 -15.44 -6.97 -10.54
CA GLU A 166 -15.82 -5.56 -10.65
C GLU A 166 -14.61 -4.66 -10.44
N VAL A 167 -13.84 -4.91 -9.37
CA VAL A 167 -12.61 -4.17 -9.06
C VAL A 167 -11.55 -4.36 -10.15
N ALA A 168 -11.31 -5.58 -10.61
CA ALA A 168 -10.36 -5.82 -11.70
C ALA A 168 -10.81 -5.16 -13.02
N ALA A 169 -12.11 -5.19 -13.34
CA ALA A 169 -12.63 -4.55 -14.54
C ALA A 169 -12.52 -3.02 -14.47
N PHE A 170 -12.69 -2.43 -13.29
CA PHE A 170 -12.42 -1.01 -13.06
C PHE A 170 -10.97 -0.67 -13.41
N TRP A 171 -9.99 -1.35 -12.80
CA TRP A 171 -8.58 -1.06 -13.06
C TRP A 171 -8.13 -1.36 -14.49
N ILE A 172 -8.65 -2.42 -15.11
CA ILE A 172 -8.37 -2.70 -16.53
C ILE A 172 -8.81 -1.52 -17.42
N ARG A 173 -9.98 -0.93 -17.16
CA ARG A 173 -10.44 0.26 -17.90
C ARG A 173 -9.56 1.47 -17.60
N GLU A 174 -9.27 1.71 -16.33
CA GLU A 174 -8.57 2.93 -15.94
C GLU A 174 -7.13 2.98 -16.45
N LEU A 175 -6.42 1.85 -16.35
CA LEU A 175 -5.08 1.71 -16.91
C LEU A 175 -5.05 1.76 -18.46
N SER A 176 -6.20 1.69 -19.13
CA SER A 176 -6.30 1.86 -20.58
C SER A 176 -6.51 3.32 -20.98
N ASN A 177 -7.23 4.11 -20.17
CA ASN A 177 -7.53 5.51 -20.46
C ASN A 177 -6.31 6.42 -20.26
N GLY A 178 -5.39 6.06 -19.36
CA GLY A 178 -4.16 6.82 -19.10
C GLY A 178 -3.13 6.80 -20.23
N GLN A 179 -3.25 5.89 -21.20
CA GLN A 179 -2.31 5.77 -22.33
C GLN A 179 -2.64 6.72 -23.51
N ASP A 180 -3.85 7.28 -23.55
CA ASP A 180 -4.30 8.19 -24.62
C ASP A 180 -4.08 9.69 -24.27
N GLY A 181 -3.46 9.99 -23.12
CA GLY A 181 -3.45 11.32 -22.50
C GLY A 181 -2.13 12.11 -22.50
N ASP A 182 -1.07 11.61 -23.12
CA ASP A 182 0.28 12.22 -23.08
C ASP A 182 0.46 13.49 -23.96
N ASP A 183 -0.60 14.31 -24.07
CA ASP A 183 -0.61 15.58 -24.80
C ASP A 183 -0.91 16.81 -23.89
N ARG A 184 -1.03 16.63 -22.57
CA ARG A 184 -1.52 17.72 -21.68
C ARG A 184 -0.52 18.36 -20.72
N TRP A 185 0.77 17.99 -20.75
CA TRP A 185 1.78 18.58 -19.86
C TRP A 185 3.01 19.19 -20.55
N THR A 186 2.88 19.65 -21.80
CA THR A 186 3.83 20.61 -22.39
C THR A 186 3.14 21.95 -22.65
N SER A 187 2.99 22.76 -21.61
CA SER A 187 2.93 24.23 -21.70
C SER A 187 3.19 24.81 -20.31
N ILE A 188 4.47 25.12 -20.06
CA ILE A 188 4.88 26.16 -19.11
C ILE A 188 4.99 27.45 -19.93
#